data_AF-E3VSV0-F1
#
_entry.id   AF-E3VSV0-F1
#
_cell.length_a   1.000
_cell.length_b   1.000
_cell.length_c   1.000
_cell.angle_alpha   90.00
_cell.angle_beta   90.00
_cell.angle_gamma   90.00
#
_symmetry.space_group_name_H-M   'P 1'
#
loop_
_entity.id
_entity.type
_entity.pdbx_description
1 polymer ?
#
loop_
_entity_poly.entity_id
_entity_poly.type
_entity_poly.pdbx_seq_one_letter_code
_entity_poly.pdbx_strand_id
1 'polypeptide(L)'
;ADNFWMRAVPQLPCSLNKNPDKIRGIVYYGDAPSTPSTGSYLYLPSCSDESEHRTIVPHVKKSPKDLANAQKSFRSVALALQNNLYAWTLNSTSTKVDWRNPTLTQVLNGQTTFEKNDGVIELPNANVVFYLVIHSLLPIPHPVHLHGHDFFVLAQGTGVYLPGITKLNANNPLRRDTAILPGTGYLVIGFETDNPGTWLLHCHIGW
;
A
#
# COMPACT_ATOMS: atom_id res chain seq x y z
N ALA A 1 24.62 0.60 -29.45
CA ALA A 1 23.84 -0.65 -29.44
C ALA A 1 22.43 -0.27 -29.82
N ASP A 2 21.81 -0.98 -30.76
CA ASP A 2 20.46 -0.64 -31.26
C ASP A 2 19.39 -1.53 -30.62
N ASN A 3 19.81 -2.48 -29.80
CA ASN A 3 18.99 -3.42 -29.06
C ASN A 3 19.42 -3.37 -27.60
N PHE A 4 18.46 -3.23 -26.69
CA PHE A 4 18.65 -3.04 -25.25
C PHE A 4 17.82 -4.05 -24.47
N TRP A 5 18.39 -4.59 -23.39
CA TRP A 5 17.60 -5.33 -22.42
C TRP A 5 16.74 -4.38 -21.59
N MET A 6 15.42 -4.56 -21.65
CA MET A 6 14.49 -4.14 -20.60
C MET A 6 14.46 -5.23 -19.54
N ARG A 7 14.61 -4.88 -18.26
CA ARG A 7 14.82 -5.85 -17.17
C ARG A 7 13.75 -5.67 -16.11
N ALA A 8 13.07 -6.73 -15.73
CA ALA A 8 12.17 -6.76 -14.58
C ALA A 8 12.72 -7.75 -13.57
N VAL A 9 13.55 -7.26 -12.64
CA VAL A 9 14.29 -8.12 -11.71
C VAL A 9 13.53 -8.26 -10.39
N PRO A 10 13.11 -9.47 -10.00
CA PRO A 10 12.48 -9.70 -8.71
C PRO A 10 13.41 -9.33 -7.56
N GLN A 11 12.88 -8.61 -6.57
CA GLN A 11 13.65 -8.18 -5.40
C GLN A 11 13.68 -9.33 -4.38
N LEU A 12 14.87 -9.91 -4.17
CA LEU A 12 15.06 -11.10 -3.33
C LEU A 12 14.45 -11.00 -1.91
N PRO A 13 14.48 -9.85 -1.20
CA PRO A 13 13.92 -9.79 0.16
C PRO A 13 12.40 -9.98 0.25
N CYS A 14 11.66 -9.85 -0.86
CA CYS A 14 10.18 -9.95 -0.88
C CYS A 14 9.65 -10.81 -2.04
N SER A 15 10.53 -11.47 -2.78
CA SER A 15 10.14 -12.31 -3.90
C SER A 15 11.06 -13.50 -4.05
N LEU A 16 10.46 -14.67 -4.25
CA LEU A 16 11.16 -15.89 -4.64
C LEU A 16 10.76 -16.24 -6.06
N ASN A 17 11.72 -16.19 -6.98
CA ASN A 17 11.53 -16.53 -8.37
C ASN A 17 12.65 -17.47 -8.84
N LYS A 18 12.31 -18.51 -9.61
CA LYS A 18 13.27 -19.50 -10.11
C LYS A 18 14.17 -18.97 -11.24
N ASN A 19 13.80 -17.84 -11.87
CA ASN A 19 14.48 -17.28 -13.04
C ASN A 19 14.71 -15.76 -12.89
N PRO A 20 15.34 -15.27 -11.79
CA PRO A 20 15.38 -13.84 -11.47
C PRO A 20 16.06 -12.98 -12.54
N ASP A 21 17.09 -13.51 -13.22
CA ASP A 21 17.86 -12.77 -14.23
C ASP A 21 17.35 -12.93 -15.67
N LYS A 22 16.27 -13.71 -15.86
CA LYS A 22 15.76 -14.07 -17.20
C LYS A 22 14.40 -13.45 -17.53
N ILE A 23 13.89 -12.56 -16.69
CA ILE A 23 12.66 -11.80 -16.96
C ILE A 23 13.06 -10.50 -17.67
N ARG A 24 13.07 -10.56 -19.00
CA ARG A 24 13.59 -9.48 -19.86
C ARG A 24 12.71 -9.25 -21.08
N GLY A 25 12.65 -8.00 -21.52
CA GLY A 25 12.13 -7.59 -22.83
C GLY A 25 13.26 -7.01 -23.70
N ILE A 26 13.01 -6.88 -25.00
CA ILE A 26 13.94 -6.24 -25.95
C ILE A 26 13.35 -4.90 -26.36
N VAL A 27 14.10 -3.82 -26.17
CA VAL A 27 13.81 -2.50 -26.75
C VAL A 27 14.79 -2.30 -27.90
N TYR A 28 14.30 -2.02 -29.10
CA TYR A 28 15.14 -1.85 -30.27
C TYR A 28 14.81 -0.59 -31.06
N TYR A 29 15.82 -0.03 -31.71
CA TYR A 29 15.73 1.11 -32.59
C TYR A 29 16.25 0.67 -33.96
N GLY A 30 15.35 0.31 -34.88
CA GLY A 30 15.70 -0.18 -36.21
C GLY A 30 14.57 -1.00 -36.84
N ASP A 31 14.86 -1.74 -37.90
CA ASP A 31 13.86 -2.50 -38.65
C ASP A 31 13.66 -3.94 -38.14
N ALA A 32 14.64 -4.50 -37.43
CA ALA A 32 14.57 -5.86 -36.89
C ALA A 32 15.29 -5.97 -35.53
N PRO A 33 14.68 -6.64 -34.54
CA PRO A 33 15.31 -6.87 -33.25
C PRO A 33 16.37 -7.97 -33.32
N SER A 34 17.41 -7.84 -32.50
CA SER A 34 18.37 -8.91 -32.22
C SER A 34 18.60 -9.02 -30.71
N THR A 35 19.24 -10.10 -30.26
CA THR A 35 19.52 -10.32 -28.83
C THR A 35 20.45 -9.21 -28.29
N PRO A 36 20.01 -8.38 -27.33
CA PRO A 36 20.85 -7.34 -26.77
C PRO A 36 22.09 -7.90 -26.03
N SER A 37 23.18 -7.13 -26.05
CA SER A 37 24.39 -7.38 -25.25
C SER A 37 24.60 -6.38 -24.12
N THR A 38 23.64 -5.48 -23.88
CA THR A 38 23.77 -4.38 -22.90
C THR A 38 23.82 -4.89 -21.45
N GLY A 39 24.70 -4.30 -20.64
CA GLY A 39 24.79 -4.59 -19.20
C GLY A 39 23.55 -4.12 -18.42
N SER A 40 23.41 -4.61 -17.19
CA SER A 40 22.43 -4.06 -16.23
C SER A 40 23.00 -2.83 -15.53
N TYR A 41 22.12 -1.92 -15.10
CA TYR A 41 22.48 -0.89 -14.13
C TYR A 41 22.70 -1.51 -12.75
N LEU A 42 23.63 -0.95 -11.97
CA LEU A 42 23.89 -1.38 -10.60
C LEU A 42 22.95 -0.65 -9.64
N TYR A 43 22.23 -1.40 -8.82
CA TYR A 43 21.36 -0.85 -7.79
C TYR A 43 21.40 -1.72 -6.54
N LEU A 44 20.97 -1.15 -5.41
CA LEU A 44 20.79 -1.89 -4.17
C LEU A 44 19.39 -2.52 -4.18
N PRO A 45 19.28 -3.86 -4.11
CA PRO A 45 17.98 -4.51 -4.04
C PRO A 45 17.22 -4.06 -2.79
N SER A 46 15.96 -3.69 -2.97
CA SER A 46 15.09 -3.32 -1.87
C SER A 46 13.63 -3.61 -2.23
N CYS A 47 12.81 -3.81 -1.22
CA CYS A 47 11.38 -4.01 -1.37
C CYS A 47 10.67 -2.74 -0.91
N SER A 48 11.05 -1.64 -1.54
CA SER A 48 10.65 -0.29 -1.18
C SER A 48 10.02 0.37 -2.39
N ASP A 49 9.12 1.32 -2.13
CA ASP A 49 8.80 2.33 -3.13
C ASP A 49 10.07 3.13 -3.47
N GLU A 50 9.99 3.95 -4.52
CA GLU A 50 11.02 4.93 -4.82
C GLU A 50 11.42 5.70 -3.54
N SER A 51 12.68 5.54 -3.16
CA SER A 51 13.22 5.97 -1.85
C SER A 51 13.13 7.49 -1.65
N GLU A 52 12.93 8.20 -2.75
CA GLU A 52 12.74 9.63 -2.81
C GLU A 52 11.24 9.99 -2.91
N HIS A 53 10.49 9.76 -1.84
CA HIS A 53 9.17 10.41 -1.65
C HIS A 53 9.22 11.94 -1.81
N ARG A 54 10.43 12.53 -1.85
CA ARG A 54 10.71 13.93 -2.10
C ARG A 54 10.90 14.29 -3.58
N THR A 55 11.16 13.35 -4.48
CA THR A 55 11.27 13.62 -5.92
C THR A 55 10.00 13.29 -6.69
N ILE A 56 9.18 12.34 -6.21
CA ILE A 56 7.84 12.15 -6.75
C ILE A 56 6.86 13.13 -6.08
N VAL A 57 6.83 14.34 -6.63
CA VAL A 57 5.93 15.40 -6.18
C VAL A 57 4.74 15.48 -7.13
N PRO A 58 3.49 15.34 -6.63
CA PRO A 58 2.32 15.48 -7.48
C PRO A 58 2.31 16.84 -8.18
N HIS A 59 2.13 16.82 -9.51
CA HIS A 59 2.06 18.04 -10.32
C HIS A 59 0.89 18.92 -9.89
N VAL A 60 -0.30 18.31 -9.72
CA VAL A 60 -1.45 18.97 -9.11
C VAL A 60 -1.26 18.96 -7.60
N LYS A 61 -0.90 20.14 -7.08
CA LYS A 61 -0.64 20.35 -5.66
C LYS A 61 -1.91 20.14 -4.83
N LYS A 62 -1.86 19.23 -3.86
CA LYS A 62 -2.94 19.02 -2.87
C LYS A 62 -2.32 18.63 -1.54
N SER A 63 -2.76 19.25 -0.46
CA SER A 63 -2.33 18.94 0.91
C SER A 63 -3.54 18.53 1.75
N PRO A 64 -3.38 17.62 2.73
CA PRO A 64 -4.46 17.27 3.64
C PRO A 64 -4.90 18.49 4.45
N LYS A 65 -6.20 18.77 4.47
CA LYS A 65 -6.80 19.82 5.28
C LYS A 65 -6.82 19.41 6.75
N ASP A 66 -6.46 20.33 7.64
CA ASP A 66 -6.60 20.19 9.09
C ASP A 66 -6.05 18.87 9.68
N LEU A 67 -4.86 18.45 9.21
CA LEU A 67 -4.24 17.18 9.63
C LEU A 67 -4.01 17.08 11.15
N ALA A 68 -3.86 18.23 11.83
CA ALA A 68 -3.68 18.27 13.28
C ALA A 68 -4.89 17.67 14.04
N ASN A 69 -6.11 18.01 13.59
CA ASN A 69 -7.38 17.61 14.19
C ASN A 69 -8.04 16.41 13.47
N ALA A 70 -7.44 15.91 12.40
CA ALA A 70 -7.91 14.73 11.67
C ALA A 70 -8.12 13.53 12.60
N GLN A 71 -9.17 12.75 12.33
CA GLN A 71 -9.40 11.47 13.00
C GLN A 71 -8.27 10.49 12.66
N LYS A 72 -7.84 9.73 13.67
CA LYS A 72 -6.62 8.91 13.62
C LYS A 72 -6.96 7.48 13.97
N SER A 73 -6.39 6.53 13.25
CA SER A 73 -6.48 5.13 13.65
C SER A 73 -5.15 4.41 13.51
N PHE A 74 -4.90 3.50 14.44
CA PHE A 74 -3.70 2.69 14.50
C PHE A 74 -4.07 1.24 14.19
N ARG A 75 -3.33 0.61 13.29
CA ARG A 75 -3.55 -0.78 12.90
C ARG A 75 -2.22 -1.52 12.84
N SER A 76 -2.19 -2.66 13.51
CA SER A 76 -1.03 -3.57 13.50
C SER A 76 -1.28 -4.69 12.49
N VAL A 77 -0.32 -4.93 11.62
CA VAL A 77 -0.26 -6.13 10.79
C VAL A 77 0.41 -7.24 11.59
N ALA A 78 -0.24 -8.40 11.65
CA ALA A 78 0.31 -9.59 12.30
C ALA A 78 -0.09 -10.86 11.56
N LEU A 79 0.69 -11.92 11.76
CA LEU A 79 0.37 -13.27 11.30
C LEU A 79 -0.16 -14.08 12.49
N ALA A 80 -1.35 -14.65 12.36
CA ALA A 80 -2.00 -15.43 13.41
C ALA A 80 -2.30 -16.86 12.93
N LEU A 81 -2.22 -17.84 13.82
CA LEU A 81 -2.70 -19.20 13.54
C LEU A 81 -4.19 -19.29 13.87
N GLN A 82 -5.02 -19.57 12.87
CA GLN A 82 -6.47 -19.69 13.01
C GLN A 82 -6.92 -20.95 12.27
N ASN A 83 -7.59 -21.87 12.97
CA ASN A 83 -8.08 -23.14 12.39
C ASN A 83 -7.00 -23.93 11.61
N ASN A 84 -5.79 -24.03 12.18
CA ASN A 84 -4.61 -24.66 11.56
C ASN A 84 -4.10 -24.00 10.26
N LEU A 85 -4.54 -22.77 9.97
CA LEU A 85 -4.05 -21.97 8.86
C LEU A 85 -3.40 -20.69 9.38
N TYR A 86 -2.34 -20.24 8.70
CA TYR A 86 -1.78 -18.92 8.95
C TYR A 86 -2.64 -17.87 8.25
N ALA A 87 -3.16 -16.93 9.01
CA ALA A 87 -3.99 -15.83 8.54
C ALA A 87 -3.32 -14.50 8.83
N TRP A 88 -3.24 -13.64 7.82
CA TRP A 88 -2.85 -12.24 8.00
C TRP A 88 -3.98 -11.49 8.70
N THR A 89 -3.60 -10.65 9.65
CA THR A 89 -4.56 -9.87 10.44
C THR A 89 -4.19 -8.40 10.44
N LEU A 90 -5.22 -7.56 10.43
CA LEU A 90 -5.12 -6.14 10.71
C LEU A 90 -5.84 -5.89 12.04
N ASN A 91 -5.08 -5.52 13.07
CA ASN A 91 -5.58 -5.34 14.44
C ASN A 91 -6.33 -6.59 14.97
N SER A 92 -5.67 -7.75 14.88
CA SER A 92 -6.17 -9.06 15.33
C SER A 92 -7.43 -9.57 14.62
N THR A 93 -7.77 -8.99 13.46
CA THR A 93 -8.91 -9.37 12.64
C THR A 93 -8.40 -9.81 11.27
N SER A 94 -8.78 -11.01 10.83
CA SER A 94 -8.62 -11.45 9.44
C SER A 94 -9.94 -11.20 8.74
N THR A 95 -9.90 -10.45 7.63
CA THR A 95 -11.11 -10.16 6.87
C THR A 95 -11.71 -11.44 6.30
N LYS A 96 -13.02 -11.62 6.48
CA LYS A 96 -13.79 -12.73 5.93
C LYS A 96 -15.19 -12.23 5.57
N VAL A 97 -15.32 -11.76 4.34
CA VAL A 97 -16.59 -11.26 3.79
C VAL A 97 -17.51 -12.40 3.35
N ASP A 98 -18.84 -12.20 3.44
CA ASP A 98 -19.82 -13.10 2.82
C ASP A 98 -20.14 -12.66 1.39
N TRP A 99 -19.71 -13.45 0.41
CA TRP A 99 -19.97 -13.16 -1.00
C TRP A 99 -21.46 -13.15 -1.36
N ARG A 100 -22.32 -13.80 -0.57
CA ARG A 100 -23.77 -13.80 -0.79
C ARG A 100 -24.47 -12.60 -0.15
N ASN A 101 -23.79 -11.89 0.74
CA ASN A 101 -24.32 -10.73 1.43
C ASN A 101 -23.25 -9.62 1.49
N PRO A 102 -22.88 -9.02 0.34
CA PRO A 102 -21.82 -8.03 0.29
C PRO A 102 -22.19 -6.77 1.09
N THR A 103 -21.19 -6.05 1.58
CA THR A 103 -21.38 -4.88 2.47
C THR A 103 -22.31 -3.83 1.87
N LEU A 104 -22.28 -3.61 0.55
CA LEU A 104 -23.21 -2.69 -0.11
C LEU A 104 -24.68 -3.13 0.05
N THR A 105 -24.97 -4.43 -0.11
CA THR A 105 -26.32 -4.98 0.10
C THR A 105 -26.74 -4.84 1.56
N GLN A 106 -25.83 -5.10 2.50
CA GLN A 106 -26.07 -4.89 3.94
C GLN A 106 -26.49 -3.43 4.22
N VAL A 107 -25.72 -2.47 3.73
CA VAL A 107 -26.00 -1.02 3.89
C VAL A 107 -27.33 -0.62 3.23
N LEU A 108 -27.61 -1.08 2.01
CA LEU A 108 -28.86 -0.79 1.30
C LEU A 108 -30.10 -1.34 2.04
N ASN A 109 -29.93 -2.43 2.78
CA ASN A 109 -30.97 -3.00 3.64
C ASN A 109 -31.07 -2.31 5.03
N GLY A 110 -30.34 -1.21 5.24
CA GLY A 110 -30.37 -0.44 6.48
C GLY A 110 -29.55 -1.06 7.61
N GLN A 111 -28.64 -2.01 7.34
CA GLN A 111 -27.75 -2.54 8.36
C GLN A 111 -26.70 -1.49 8.74
N THR A 112 -26.54 -1.27 10.04
CA THR A 112 -25.55 -0.35 10.63
C THR A 112 -24.61 -1.06 11.61
N THR A 113 -24.64 -2.39 11.63
CA THR A 113 -23.81 -3.23 12.49
C THR A 113 -23.22 -4.34 11.65
N PHE A 114 -21.92 -4.54 11.75
CA PHE A 114 -21.16 -5.49 10.95
C PHE A 114 -20.47 -6.52 11.83
N GLU A 115 -20.18 -7.68 11.26
CA GLU A 115 -19.43 -8.71 11.95
C GLU A 115 -17.99 -8.23 12.16
N LYS A 116 -17.35 -8.69 13.25
CA LYS A 116 -15.94 -8.34 13.51
C LYS A 116 -15.05 -8.64 12.30
N ASN A 117 -15.30 -9.77 11.64
CA ASN A 117 -14.51 -10.23 10.50
C ASN A 117 -14.79 -9.46 9.20
N ASP A 118 -15.80 -8.58 9.15
CA ASP A 118 -15.97 -7.65 8.03
C ASP A 118 -14.89 -6.56 8.04
N GLY A 119 -14.23 -6.33 9.20
CA GLY A 119 -13.08 -5.42 9.30
C GLY A 119 -13.45 -3.94 9.06
N VAL A 120 -14.70 -3.56 9.30
CA VAL A 120 -15.24 -2.23 8.98
C VAL A 120 -14.58 -1.14 9.84
N ILE A 121 -14.18 -0.05 9.17
CA ILE A 121 -13.81 1.22 9.80
C ILE A 121 -14.83 2.26 9.33
N GLU A 122 -15.68 2.70 10.24
CA GLU A 122 -16.71 3.69 9.92
C GLU A 122 -16.15 5.11 9.93
N LEU A 123 -16.45 5.85 8.86
CA LEU A 123 -16.05 7.25 8.67
C LEU A 123 -17.30 8.08 8.33
N PRO A 124 -18.12 8.46 9.34
CA PRO A 124 -19.45 9.03 9.11
C PRO A 124 -19.43 10.50 8.67
N ASN A 125 -18.33 11.21 8.88
CA ASN A 125 -18.22 12.63 8.58
C ASN A 125 -17.72 12.83 7.15
N ALA A 126 -18.43 13.63 6.35
CA ALA A 126 -18.03 13.96 4.99
C ALA A 126 -16.97 15.06 4.94
N ASN A 127 -16.09 15.02 3.94
CA ASN A 127 -15.10 16.05 3.61
C ASN A 127 -14.12 16.38 4.74
N VAL A 128 -13.81 15.42 5.61
CA VAL A 128 -12.77 15.53 6.64
C VAL A 128 -11.59 14.63 6.29
N VAL A 129 -10.39 14.98 6.77
CA VAL A 129 -9.24 14.10 6.64
C VAL A 129 -9.31 13.02 7.70
N PHE A 130 -9.19 11.77 7.27
CA PHE A 130 -8.87 10.64 8.12
C PHE A 130 -7.45 10.18 7.80
N TYR A 131 -6.67 9.84 8.82
CA TYR A 131 -5.40 9.18 8.59
C TYR A 131 -5.24 7.89 9.40
N LEU A 132 -4.60 6.93 8.73
CA LEU A 132 -4.40 5.57 9.19
C LEU A 132 -2.90 5.32 9.32
N VAL A 133 -2.48 4.94 10.53
CA VAL A 133 -1.14 4.44 10.82
C VAL A 133 -1.20 2.93 10.75
N ILE A 134 -0.53 2.35 9.77
CA ILE A 134 -0.36 0.91 9.62
C ILE A 134 1.07 0.58 10.00
N HIS A 135 1.28 -0.37 10.91
CA HIS A 135 2.60 -0.80 11.30
C HIS A 135 2.72 -2.33 11.27
N SER A 136 3.93 -2.82 11.08
CA SER A 136 4.26 -4.25 11.13
C SER A 136 5.55 -4.45 11.90
N LEU A 137 5.58 -5.43 12.81
CA LEU A 137 6.82 -5.88 13.46
C LEU A 137 7.47 -7.04 12.71
N LEU A 138 6.82 -7.55 11.66
CA LEU A 138 7.32 -8.64 10.85
C LEU A 138 8.22 -8.09 9.74
N PRO A 139 9.33 -8.76 9.40
CA PRO A 139 10.27 -8.32 8.36
C PRO A 139 9.74 -8.61 6.94
N ILE A 140 8.43 -8.42 6.72
CA ILE A 140 7.73 -8.68 5.46
C ILE A 140 7.07 -7.36 5.03
N PRO A 141 7.46 -6.81 3.87
CA PRO A 141 6.82 -5.61 3.33
C PRO A 141 5.48 -5.97 2.67
N HIS A 142 4.53 -5.04 2.71
CA HIS A 142 3.19 -5.21 2.12
C HIS A 142 2.85 -4.03 1.20
N PRO A 143 2.52 -4.23 -0.09
CA PRO A 143 1.91 -3.18 -0.89
C PRO A 143 0.49 -2.94 -0.40
N VAL A 144 0.24 -1.84 0.30
CA VAL A 144 -1.09 -1.47 0.80
C VAL A 144 -1.81 -0.67 -0.27
N HIS A 145 -2.98 -1.15 -0.68
CA HIS A 145 -3.85 -0.52 -1.66
C HIS A 145 -5.17 -0.08 -0.99
N LEU A 146 -5.69 1.08 -1.41
CA LEU A 146 -6.97 1.62 -0.99
C LEU A 146 -7.88 1.86 -2.21
N HIS A 147 -9.11 1.36 -2.13
CA HIS A 147 -10.13 1.59 -3.14
C HIS A 147 -10.77 2.98 -2.95
N GLY A 148 -11.32 3.54 -4.03
CA GLY A 148 -12.15 4.75 -3.97
C GLY A 148 -11.42 6.07 -3.74
N HIS A 149 -10.13 6.05 -3.38
CA HIS A 149 -9.34 7.24 -3.08
C HIS A 149 -7.87 7.07 -3.50
N ASP A 150 -7.29 8.15 -4.03
CA ASP A 150 -5.86 8.37 -3.85
C ASP A 150 -5.61 8.85 -2.41
N PHE A 151 -4.65 8.26 -1.72
CA PHE A 151 -4.22 8.74 -0.41
C PHE A 151 -2.92 9.53 -0.47
N PHE A 152 -2.76 10.43 0.48
CA PHE A 152 -1.50 11.06 0.83
C PHE A 152 -0.61 10.07 1.59
N VAL A 153 0.63 9.86 1.14
CA VAL A 153 1.67 9.17 1.91
C VAL A 153 2.30 10.20 2.86
N LEU A 154 1.80 10.25 4.09
CA LEU A 154 2.20 11.22 5.10
C LEU A 154 3.53 10.86 5.73
N ALA A 155 3.79 9.57 5.95
CA ALA A 155 5.09 9.06 6.38
C ALA A 155 5.23 7.59 6.00
N GLN A 156 6.42 7.16 5.66
CA GLN A 156 6.75 5.76 5.35
C GLN A 156 8.17 5.52 5.85
N GLY A 157 8.41 4.41 6.55
CA GLY A 157 9.74 4.12 7.07
C GLY A 157 9.86 2.81 7.82
N THR A 158 11.10 2.43 8.13
CA THR A 158 11.42 1.31 9.01
C THR A 158 11.43 1.75 10.47
N GLY A 159 11.36 0.79 11.39
CA GLY A 159 11.27 1.02 12.83
C GLY A 159 9.85 1.28 13.31
N VAL A 160 9.74 1.77 14.55
CA VAL A 160 8.45 1.98 15.22
C VAL A 160 7.94 3.38 14.89
N TYR A 161 6.66 3.48 14.49
CA TYR A 161 5.98 4.76 14.44
C TYR A 161 5.82 5.32 15.87
N LEU A 162 6.28 6.54 16.09
CA LEU A 162 6.19 7.22 17.38
C LEU A 162 5.26 8.43 17.26
N PRO A 163 4.05 8.38 17.84
CA PRO A 163 3.12 9.50 17.80
C PRO A 163 3.77 10.80 18.31
N GLY A 164 3.68 11.88 17.54
CA GLY A 164 4.26 13.18 17.87
C GLY A 164 5.77 13.32 17.61
N ILE A 165 6.48 12.21 17.37
CA ILE A 165 7.93 12.22 17.06
C ILE A 165 8.16 11.93 15.57
N THR A 166 7.47 10.93 15.01
CA THR A 166 7.53 10.64 13.58
C THR A 166 6.98 11.83 12.79
N LYS A 167 7.83 12.43 11.96
CA LYS A 167 7.46 13.59 11.15
C LYS A 167 6.52 13.17 10.02
N LEU A 168 5.37 13.83 9.94
CA LEU A 168 4.44 13.69 8.83
C LEU A 168 4.71 14.79 7.80
N ASN A 169 4.77 14.43 6.52
CA ASN A 169 4.77 15.39 5.42
C ASN A 169 3.31 15.75 5.07
N ALA A 170 2.92 16.98 5.39
CA ALA A 170 1.62 17.53 5.04
C ALA A 170 1.67 18.55 3.89
N ASN A 171 2.85 18.81 3.32
CA ASN A 171 3.03 19.81 2.27
C ASN A 171 3.18 19.14 0.90
N ASN A 172 2.07 19.06 0.16
CA ASN A 172 1.97 18.36 -1.12
C ASN A 172 2.66 16.98 -1.10
N PRO A 173 2.30 16.10 -0.14
CA PRO A 173 2.93 14.79 -0.06
C PRO A 173 2.63 13.96 -1.32
N LEU A 174 3.41 12.90 -1.53
CA LEU A 174 3.12 11.88 -2.53
C LEU A 174 1.65 11.46 -2.41
N ARG A 175 0.96 11.38 -3.55
CA ARG A 175 -0.45 10.99 -3.63
C ARG A 175 -0.62 9.89 -4.66
N ARG A 176 -1.19 8.75 -4.24
CA ARG A 176 -1.43 7.53 -5.06
C ARG A 176 -2.37 6.57 -4.34
N ASP A 177 -2.77 5.48 -4.99
CA ASP A 177 -3.67 4.44 -4.44
C ASP A 177 -2.95 3.26 -3.76
N THR A 178 -1.64 3.09 -3.97
CA THR A 178 -0.86 1.94 -3.46
C THR A 178 0.51 2.39 -2.96
N ALA A 179 0.92 1.97 -1.76
CA ALA A 179 2.25 2.24 -1.21
C ALA A 179 2.73 1.09 -0.32
N ILE A 180 4.04 0.90 -0.26
CA ILE A 180 4.66 -0.13 0.56
C ILE A 180 4.53 0.23 2.04
N LEU A 181 4.03 -0.70 2.84
CA LEU A 181 4.33 -0.81 4.26
C LEU A 181 5.68 -1.53 4.38
N PRO A 182 6.76 -0.86 4.83
CA PRO A 182 8.05 -1.53 4.99
C PRO A 182 7.99 -2.63 6.05
N GLY A 183 8.75 -3.70 5.83
CA GLY A 183 8.95 -4.73 6.86
C GLY A 183 9.59 -4.14 8.11
N THR A 184 9.12 -4.56 9.28
CA THR A 184 9.54 -4.01 10.58
C THR A 184 9.45 -2.47 10.58
N GLY A 185 8.31 -1.94 10.14
CA GLY A 185 8.14 -0.54 9.76
C GLY A 185 6.72 -0.03 9.90
N TYR A 186 6.49 1.14 9.29
CA TYR A 186 5.20 1.83 9.29
C TYR A 186 4.92 2.52 7.96
N LEU A 187 3.63 2.67 7.69
CA LEU A 187 3.05 3.47 6.63
C LEU A 187 1.92 4.30 7.23
N VAL A 188 1.99 5.62 7.06
CA VAL A 188 0.95 6.56 7.46
C VAL A 188 0.32 7.13 6.20
N ILE A 189 -0.93 6.75 5.95
CA ILE A 189 -1.72 7.28 4.84
C ILE A 189 -2.81 8.22 5.36
N GLY A 190 -3.14 9.25 4.60
CA GLY A 190 -4.28 10.12 4.86
C GLY A 190 -5.13 10.33 3.62
N PHE A 191 -6.44 10.40 3.76
CA PHE A 191 -7.35 10.70 2.65
C PHE A 191 -8.54 11.52 3.14
N GLU A 192 -9.18 12.24 2.22
CA GLU A 192 -10.40 13.00 2.49
C GLU A 192 -11.61 12.07 2.33
N THR A 193 -12.59 12.16 3.24
CA THR A 193 -13.85 11.41 3.16
C THR A 193 -14.82 12.07 2.16
N ASP A 194 -14.37 12.18 0.90
CA ASP A 194 -15.04 12.88 -0.19
C ASP A 194 -15.83 11.96 -1.14
N ASN A 195 -15.81 10.65 -0.91
CA ASN A 195 -16.41 9.64 -1.76
C ASN A 195 -17.20 8.59 -0.93
N PRO A 196 -18.52 8.76 -0.73
CA PRO A 196 -19.34 7.81 0.02
C PRO A 196 -19.35 6.42 -0.63
N GLY A 197 -19.04 5.39 0.16
CA GLY A 197 -19.02 4.00 -0.33
C GLY A 197 -18.40 3.03 0.66
N THR A 198 -18.27 1.76 0.24
CA THR A 198 -17.59 0.70 1.00
C THR A 198 -16.28 0.36 0.29
N TRP A 199 -15.17 0.86 0.81
CA TRP A 199 -13.87 0.80 0.14
C TRP A 199 -12.93 -0.17 0.85
N LEU A 200 -12.39 -1.14 0.10
CA LEU A 200 -11.40 -2.06 0.63
C LEU A 200 -10.05 -1.37 0.79
N LEU A 201 -9.40 -1.64 1.93
CA LEU A 201 -7.99 -1.40 2.15
C LEU A 201 -7.32 -2.75 2.41
N HIS A 202 -6.34 -3.12 1.59
CA HIS A 202 -5.74 -4.45 1.70
C HIS A 202 -4.28 -4.48 1.25
N CYS A 203 -3.57 -5.51 1.69
CA CYS A 203 -2.33 -5.93 1.06
C CYS A 203 -2.65 -6.41 -0.37
N HIS A 204 -1.90 -5.96 -1.36
CA HIS A 204 -2.12 -6.31 -2.77
C HIS A 204 -1.39 -7.61 -3.19
N ILE A 205 -0.81 -8.32 -2.22
CA ILE A 205 -0.36 -9.71 -2.41
C ILE A 205 -1.60 -10.60 -2.18
N GLY A 206 -1.96 -11.42 -3.16
CA GLY A 206 -3.24 -12.14 -3.17
C GLY A 206 -3.32 -13.45 -2.37
N TRP A 207 -2.30 -13.80 -1.59
CA TRP A 207 -2.23 -15.08 -0.85
C TRP A 207 -2.96 -15.05 0.49
#